data_AF-A0A432TBH9-F1
#
_entry.id   AF-A0A432TBH9-F1
#
_cell.length_a   1.000
_cell.length_b   1.000
_cell.length_c   1.000
_cell.angle_alpha   90.00
_cell.angle_beta   90.00
_cell.angle_gamma   90.00
#
_symmetry.space_group_name_H-M   'P 1'
#
loop_
_entity.id
_entity.type
_entity.pdbx_description
1 polymer ?
#
loop_
_entity_poly.entity_id
_entity_poly.type
_entity_poly.pdbx_seq_one_letter_code
_entity_poly.pdbx_strand_id
1 'polypeptide(L)'
;MSISINIGNILNSSSNTFHEILDKLQKDNIEKSKKELALKNEFDTTLIDAILLTVDALHEEEGFVSRVLYSSFGIGKNKNKRREQLIILGSQLKSQLSDKEKSIRRSRYRKENLYSSQKNLTRFHKAFKDKIPFLNSYTLQNRAINYMREINRNIETILIYQDELEVRINYLNNTMQEYRRVLREIPRYHELREEMYNQLIEPRVDNTEKD
;
A
#
# COMPACT_ATOMS: atom_id res chain seq x y z
N MET A 1 15.00 9.14 19.03
CA MET A 1 14.86 8.86 20.47
C MET A 1 15.93 7.83 20.85
N SER A 2 17.03 8.22 21.49
CA SER A 2 18.02 7.26 21.99
C SER A 2 17.66 6.92 23.43
N ILE A 3 17.06 5.76 23.65
CA ILE A 3 16.91 5.23 25.00
C ILE A 3 18.33 4.91 25.48
N SER A 4 18.82 5.58 26.53
CA SER A 4 20.00 5.12 27.25
C SER A 4 19.61 3.84 27.97
N ILE A 5 19.72 2.72 27.25
CA ILE A 5 19.31 1.42 27.77
C ILE A 5 20.30 1.01 28.86
N ASN A 6 19.91 1.17 30.12
CA ASN A 6 20.67 0.63 31.24
C ASN A 6 20.41 -0.88 31.33
N ILE A 7 21.21 -1.65 30.59
CA ILE A 7 21.15 -3.11 30.56
C ILE A 7 21.30 -3.70 31.98
N GLY A 8 22.10 -3.07 32.85
CA GLY A 8 22.23 -3.50 34.25
C GLY A 8 20.90 -3.45 35.00
N ASN A 9 20.13 -2.38 34.84
CA ASN A 9 18.81 -2.26 35.47
C ASN A 9 17.83 -3.30 34.91
N ILE A 10 17.84 -3.55 33.60
CA ILE A 10 16.96 -4.54 32.95
C ILE A 10 17.31 -5.98 33.39
N LEU A 11 18.59 -6.27 33.59
CA LEU A 11 19.04 -7.57 34.06
C LEU A 11 18.70 -7.82 35.53
N ASN A 12 18.62 -6.76 36.33
CA ASN A 12 18.28 -6.82 37.76
C ASN A 12 16.78 -6.68 38.03
N SER A 13 15.98 -6.21 37.07
CA SER A 13 14.52 -6.07 37.20
C SER A 13 13.78 -7.41 37.03
N SER A 14 12.46 -7.39 37.20
CA SER A 14 11.61 -8.53 36.81
C SER A 14 11.65 -8.74 35.28
N SER A 15 11.32 -9.94 34.82
CA SER A 15 11.32 -10.23 33.37
C SER A 15 10.26 -9.44 32.62
N ASN A 16 9.18 -9.03 33.29
CA ASN A 16 8.14 -8.18 32.70
C ASN A 16 8.70 -6.86 32.19
N THR A 17 9.67 -6.25 32.89
CA THR A 17 10.30 -5.00 32.43
C THR A 17 11.00 -5.19 31.09
N PHE A 18 11.63 -6.35 30.85
CA PHE A 18 12.23 -6.65 29.55
C PHE A 18 11.16 -6.80 28.46
N HIS A 19 10.09 -7.55 28.72
CA HIS A 19 9.00 -7.73 27.75
C HIS A 19 8.26 -6.42 27.44
N GLU A 20 8.08 -5.53 28.42
CA GLU A 20 7.50 -4.20 28.19
C GLU A 20 8.36 -3.33 27.27
N ILE A 21 9.68 -3.36 27.43
CA ILE A 21 10.61 -2.66 26.54
C ILE A 21 10.54 -3.27 25.15
N LEU A 22 10.53 -4.59 25.05
CA LEU A 22 10.44 -5.30 23.80
C LEU A 22 9.13 -4.95 23.06
N ASP A 23 7.99 -4.99 23.74
CA ASP A 23 6.69 -4.61 23.20
C ASP A 23 6.68 -3.17 22.67
N LYS A 24 7.23 -2.22 23.44
CA LYS A 24 7.34 -0.81 23.02
C LYS A 24 8.15 -0.62 21.74
N LEU A 25 9.13 -1.50 21.47
CA LEU A 25 9.99 -1.38 20.30
C LEU A 25 9.36 -1.89 19.00
N GLN A 26 8.37 -2.78 19.07
CA GLN A 26 7.90 -3.50 17.87
C GLN A 26 6.40 -3.77 17.77
N LYS A 27 5.68 -3.92 18.90
CA LYS A 27 4.37 -4.58 18.92
C LYS A 27 3.35 -3.87 18.04
N ASP A 28 3.22 -2.56 18.22
CA ASP A 28 2.31 -1.73 17.43
C ASP A 28 2.62 -1.78 15.92
N ASN A 29 3.90 -1.78 15.55
CA ASN A 29 4.31 -1.88 14.15
C ASN A 29 3.99 -3.25 13.55
N ILE A 30 4.19 -4.33 14.31
CA ILE A 30 3.82 -5.68 13.90
C ILE A 30 2.30 -5.78 13.73
N GLU A 31 1.51 -5.36 14.72
CA GLU A 31 0.04 -5.41 14.67
C GLU A 31 -0.53 -4.62 13.49
N LYS A 32 -0.02 -3.40 13.26
CA LYS A 32 -0.42 -2.57 12.12
C LYS A 32 -0.05 -3.20 10.78
N SER A 33 1.10 -3.88 10.70
CA SER A 33 1.52 -4.58 9.48
C SER A 33 0.66 -5.80 9.20
N LYS A 34 0.31 -6.60 10.22
CA LYS A 34 -0.65 -7.71 10.08
C LYS A 34 -2.00 -7.23 9.55
N LYS A 35 -2.53 -6.13 10.11
CA LYS A 35 -3.79 -5.54 9.64
C LYS A 35 -3.71 -5.12 8.17
N GLU A 36 -2.61 -4.50 7.76
CA GLU A 36 -2.40 -4.11 6.36
C GLU A 36 -2.32 -5.32 5.44
N LEU A 37 -1.61 -6.38 5.83
CA LEU A 37 -1.46 -7.61 5.05
C LEU A 37 -2.78 -8.39 4.92
N ALA A 38 -3.66 -8.32 5.92
CA ALA A 38 -4.98 -8.94 5.89
C ALA A 38 -5.97 -8.27 4.90
N LEU A 39 -5.70 -7.03 4.45
CA LEU A 39 -6.57 -6.35 3.51
C LEU A 39 -6.47 -7.02 2.12
N LYS A 40 -7.59 -7.52 1.63
CA LYS A 40 -7.71 -8.04 0.26
C LYS A 40 -7.48 -6.92 -0.76
N ASN A 41 -6.54 -7.13 -1.67
CA ASN A 41 -6.32 -6.28 -2.84
C ASN A 41 -6.54 -7.11 -4.10
N GLU A 42 -7.80 -7.43 -4.38
CA GLU A 42 -8.13 -8.19 -5.58
C GLU A 42 -7.88 -7.33 -6.82
N PHE A 43 -7.45 -8.00 -7.89
CA PHE A 43 -7.28 -7.44 -9.23
C PHE A 43 -8.66 -7.48 -9.90
N ASP A 44 -9.18 -6.33 -10.31
CA ASP A 44 -10.51 -6.26 -10.90
C ASP A 44 -10.47 -6.63 -12.38
N THR A 45 -10.46 -7.95 -12.63
CA THR A 45 -10.48 -8.50 -14.00
C THR A 45 -11.76 -8.12 -14.73
N THR A 46 -12.90 -8.05 -14.03
CA THR A 46 -14.19 -7.73 -14.63
C THR A 46 -14.19 -6.33 -15.24
N LEU A 47 -13.65 -5.34 -14.53
CA LEU A 47 -13.54 -3.97 -15.04
C LEU A 47 -12.60 -3.91 -16.25
N ILE A 48 -11.47 -4.62 -16.19
CA ILE A 48 -10.51 -4.67 -17.31
C ILE A 48 -11.17 -5.29 -18.54
N ASP A 49 -11.78 -6.45 -18.38
CA ASP A 49 -12.43 -7.18 -19.48
C ASP A 49 -13.57 -6.34 -20.08
N ALA A 50 -14.36 -5.67 -19.25
CA ALA A 50 -15.41 -4.75 -19.71
C ALA A 50 -14.83 -3.60 -20.55
N ILE A 51 -13.72 -3.00 -20.14
CA ILE A 51 -13.05 -1.94 -20.91
C ILE A 51 -12.55 -2.49 -22.24
N LEU A 52 -11.79 -3.59 -22.23
CA LEU A 52 -11.19 -4.17 -23.44
C LEU A 52 -12.27 -4.58 -24.45
N LEU A 53 -13.32 -5.28 -24.00
CA LEU A 53 -14.45 -5.65 -24.85
C LEU A 53 -15.14 -4.43 -25.45
N THR A 54 -15.31 -3.35 -24.68
CA THR A 54 -15.95 -2.12 -25.18
C THR A 54 -15.06 -1.39 -26.18
N VAL A 55 -13.73 -1.41 -25.99
CA VAL A 55 -12.76 -0.86 -26.95
C VAL A 55 -12.78 -1.64 -28.26
N ASP A 56 -12.72 -2.97 -28.20
CA ASP A 56 -12.75 -3.82 -29.40
C ASP A 56 -14.04 -3.62 -30.19
N ALA A 57 -15.17 -3.62 -29.48
CA ALA A 57 -16.47 -3.42 -30.09
C ALA A 57 -16.59 -2.01 -30.70
N LEU A 58 -16.02 -0.98 -30.07
CA LEU A 58 -15.94 0.36 -30.66
C LEU A 58 -15.08 0.37 -31.94
N HIS A 59 -13.96 -0.34 -31.98
CA HIS A 59 -13.13 -0.47 -33.19
C HIS A 59 -13.84 -1.18 -34.34
N GLU A 60 -14.69 -2.17 -34.06
CA GLU A 60 -15.53 -2.85 -35.05
C GLU A 60 -16.59 -1.91 -35.65
N GLU A 61 -17.26 -1.11 -34.80
CA GLU A 61 -18.23 -0.09 -35.26
C GLU A 61 -17.54 1.03 -36.07
N GLU A 62 -16.32 1.39 -35.70
CA GLU A 62 -15.49 2.38 -36.38
C GLU A 62 -14.77 1.83 -37.64
N GLY A 63 -15.40 0.88 -38.36
CA GLY A 63 -14.88 0.26 -39.57
C GLY A 63 -14.21 1.22 -40.57
N PHE A 64 -13.33 0.70 -41.45
CA PHE A 64 -12.40 1.49 -42.28
C PHE A 64 -13.04 2.68 -43.03
N VAL A 65 -14.28 2.54 -43.50
CA VAL A 65 -15.05 3.58 -44.21
C VAL A 65 -15.65 4.63 -43.26
N SER A 66 -16.09 4.22 -42.07
CA SER A 66 -16.62 5.17 -41.07
C SER A 66 -15.48 6.00 -40.49
N ARG A 67 -14.28 5.44 -40.28
CA ARG A 67 -13.08 6.18 -39.83
C ARG A 67 -12.78 7.45 -40.66
N VAL A 68 -12.86 7.36 -41.99
CA VAL A 68 -12.62 8.48 -42.91
C VAL A 68 -13.74 9.53 -42.84
N LEU A 69 -14.99 9.08 -42.68
CA LEU A 69 -16.16 9.97 -42.56
C LEU A 69 -16.23 10.63 -41.17
N TYR A 70 -15.87 9.92 -40.11
CA TYR A 70 -15.79 10.42 -38.74
C TYR A 70 -14.65 11.44 -38.56
N SER A 71 -13.47 11.18 -39.14
CA SER A 71 -12.32 12.10 -39.07
C SER A 71 -12.54 13.37 -39.88
N SER A 72 -13.19 13.25 -41.05
CA SER A 72 -13.27 14.35 -42.04
C SER A 72 -14.55 15.17 -41.92
N PHE A 73 -15.67 14.59 -41.46
CA PHE A 73 -16.97 15.26 -41.43
C PHE A 73 -17.61 15.36 -40.05
N GLY A 74 -17.04 14.71 -39.01
CA GLY A 74 -17.57 14.76 -37.65
C GLY A 74 -18.98 14.14 -37.47
N ILE A 75 -19.49 13.48 -38.51
CA ILE A 75 -20.79 12.81 -38.53
C ILE A 75 -20.73 11.63 -37.55
N GLY A 76 -21.63 11.62 -36.56
CA GLY A 76 -21.70 10.57 -35.52
C GLY A 76 -21.01 10.88 -34.19
N LYS A 77 -20.43 12.08 -34.01
CA LYS A 77 -19.87 12.54 -32.71
C LYS A 77 -20.92 12.59 -31.58
N ASN A 78 -22.19 12.74 -31.92
CA ASN A 78 -23.27 12.86 -30.95
C ASN A 78 -23.69 11.46 -30.49
N LYS A 79 -23.14 11.06 -29.34
CA LYS A 79 -23.56 9.91 -28.49
C LYS A 79 -23.38 8.52 -29.10
N ASN A 80 -22.14 8.11 -29.36
CA ASN A 80 -21.88 6.67 -29.36
C ASN A 80 -21.94 6.19 -27.89
N LYS A 81 -22.99 5.43 -27.55
CA LYS A 81 -23.20 4.84 -26.21
C LYS A 81 -21.96 4.11 -25.69
N ARG A 82 -21.15 3.50 -26.57
CA ARG A 82 -19.90 2.81 -26.19
C ARG A 82 -18.82 3.76 -25.73
N ARG A 83 -18.73 4.96 -26.32
CA ARG A 83 -17.80 6.00 -25.87
C ARG A 83 -18.20 6.56 -24.49
N GLU A 84 -19.50 6.79 -24.26
CA GLU A 84 -20.02 7.16 -22.94
C GLU A 84 -19.75 6.06 -21.90
N GLN A 85 -19.92 4.79 -22.26
CA GLN A 85 -19.57 3.65 -21.40
C GLN A 85 -18.07 3.61 -21.08
N LEU A 86 -17.20 3.81 -22.07
CA LEU A 86 -15.74 3.86 -21.85
C LEU A 86 -15.32 5.00 -20.94
N ILE A 87 -16.01 6.14 -20.98
CA ILE A 87 -15.77 7.25 -20.05
C ILE A 87 -16.07 6.81 -18.61
N ILE A 88 -17.23 6.21 -18.38
CA ILE A 88 -17.63 5.72 -17.04
C ILE A 88 -16.65 4.67 -16.53
N LEU A 89 -16.35 3.65 -17.35
CA LEU A 89 -15.43 2.57 -16.98
C LEU A 89 -13.99 3.08 -16.76
N GLY A 90 -13.54 4.03 -17.59
CA GLY A 90 -12.24 4.69 -17.45
C GLY A 90 -12.13 5.49 -16.15
N SER A 91 -13.21 6.20 -15.77
CA SER A 91 -13.28 6.93 -14.49
C SER A 91 -13.27 5.98 -13.29
N GLN A 92 -13.95 4.84 -13.37
CA GLN A 92 -13.85 3.78 -12.36
C GLN A 92 -12.42 3.24 -12.25
N LEU A 93 -11.76 2.95 -13.37
CA LEU A 93 -10.38 2.46 -13.41
C LEU A 93 -9.39 3.46 -12.79
N LYS A 94 -9.59 4.77 -13.01
CA LYS A 94 -8.79 5.83 -12.37
C LYS A 94 -8.98 5.89 -10.86
N SER A 95 -10.23 5.75 -10.39
CA SER A 95 -10.50 5.69 -8.97
C SER A 95 -9.77 4.52 -8.32
N GLN A 96 -9.85 3.33 -8.94
CA GLN A 96 -9.12 2.17 -8.45
C GLN A 96 -7.60 2.37 -8.48
N LEU A 97 -7.05 2.98 -9.54
CA LEU A 97 -5.62 3.35 -9.62
C LEU A 97 -5.19 4.22 -8.42
N SER A 98 -5.96 5.26 -8.11
CA SER A 98 -5.69 6.15 -6.96
C SER A 98 -5.68 5.38 -5.64
N ASP A 99 -6.61 4.45 -5.45
CA ASP A 99 -6.68 3.64 -4.23
C ASP A 99 -5.56 2.60 -4.13
N LYS A 100 -5.12 2.02 -5.26
CA LYS A 100 -3.91 1.18 -5.29
C LYS A 100 -2.66 1.99 -4.95
N GLU A 101 -2.52 3.22 -5.47
CA GLU A 101 -1.40 4.11 -5.13
C GLU A 101 -1.35 4.45 -3.64
N LYS A 102 -2.50 4.78 -3.02
CA LYS A 102 -2.60 4.98 -1.57
C LYS A 102 -2.17 3.72 -0.81
N SER A 103 -2.60 2.54 -1.28
CA SER A 103 -2.27 1.26 -0.64
C SER A 103 -0.79 0.89 -0.74
N ILE A 104 -0.14 1.20 -1.87
CA ILE A 104 1.32 1.09 -2.03
C ILE A 104 2.03 2.02 -1.04
N ARG A 105 1.62 3.28 -0.94
CA ARG A 105 2.22 4.25 0.00
C ARG A 105 2.08 3.79 1.44
N ARG A 106 0.90 3.30 1.84
CA ARG A 106 0.67 2.72 3.18
C ARG A 106 1.58 1.52 3.44
N SER A 107 1.67 0.58 2.50
CA SER A 107 2.50 -0.62 2.64
C SER A 107 3.99 -0.27 2.77
N ARG A 108 4.50 0.68 1.97
CA ARG A 108 5.87 1.20 2.07
C ARG A 108 6.15 1.82 3.44
N TYR A 109 5.23 2.68 3.91
CA TYR A 109 5.35 3.30 5.23
C TYR A 109 5.39 2.26 6.36
N ARG A 110 4.57 1.19 6.29
CA ARG A 110 4.62 0.09 7.27
C ARG A 110 5.95 -0.65 7.22
N LYS A 111 6.48 -0.93 6.03
CA LYS A 111 7.77 -1.58 5.85
C LYS A 111 8.91 -0.74 6.45
N GLU A 112 8.91 0.57 6.24
CA GLU A 112 9.89 1.48 6.84
C GLU A 112 9.83 1.50 8.37
N ASN A 113 8.63 1.49 8.96
CA ASN A 113 8.47 1.41 10.41
C ASN A 113 8.99 0.09 10.98
N LEU A 114 8.74 -1.03 10.30
CA LEU A 114 9.33 -2.33 10.66
C LEU A 114 10.86 -2.31 10.56
N TYR A 115 11.43 -1.66 9.55
CA TYR A 115 12.88 -1.48 9.44
C TYR A 115 13.45 -0.67 10.62
N SER A 116 12.74 0.37 11.07
CA SER A 116 13.10 1.12 12.28
C SER A 116 13.06 0.24 13.53
N SER A 117 12.00 -0.56 13.72
CA SER A 117 11.88 -1.51 14.83
C SER A 117 13.01 -2.54 14.81
N GLN A 118 13.32 -3.13 13.66
CA GLN A 118 14.44 -4.05 13.48
C GLN A 118 15.76 -3.41 13.92
N LYS A 119 16.05 -2.19 13.45
CA LYS A 119 17.28 -1.47 13.80
C LYS A 119 17.37 -1.20 15.31
N ASN A 120 16.25 -0.87 15.95
CA ASN A 120 16.20 -0.67 17.40
C ASN A 120 16.45 -1.97 18.17
N LEU A 121 15.85 -3.09 17.74
CA LEU A 121 16.10 -4.40 18.32
C LEU A 121 17.54 -4.85 18.13
N THR A 122 18.14 -4.65 16.96
CA THR A 122 19.56 -4.96 16.71
C THR A 122 20.47 -4.17 17.64
N ARG A 123 20.17 -2.89 17.88
CA ARG A 123 20.89 -2.06 18.86
C ARG A 123 20.69 -2.58 20.29
N PHE A 124 19.47 -3.00 20.63
CA PHE A 124 19.17 -3.55 21.95
C PHE A 124 19.91 -4.87 22.20
N HIS A 125 19.93 -5.77 21.22
CA HIS A 125 20.72 -7.00 21.24
C HIS A 125 22.22 -6.69 21.41
N LYS A 126 22.75 -5.73 20.63
CA LYS A 126 24.15 -5.31 20.75
C LYS A 126 24.46 -4.76 22.15
N ALA A 127 23.56 -3.97 22.75
CA ALA A 127 23.76 -3.46 24.10
C ALA A 127 23.87 -4.59 25.15
N PHE A 128 23.08 -5.67 25.02
CA PHE A 128 23.26 -6.86 25.86
C PHE A 128 24.61 -7.54 25.60
N LYS A 129 24.96 -7.75 24.33
CA LYS A 129 26.23 -8.37 23.92
C LYS A 129 27.43 -7.63 24.52
N ASP A 130 27.42 -6.30 24.42
CA ASP A 130 28.49 -5.45 24.91
C ASP A 130 28.55 -5.44 26.45
N LYS A 131 27.44 -5.72 27.15
CA LYS A 131 27.40 -5.75 28.62
C LYS A 131 27.87 -7.08 29.21
N ILE A 132 27.71 -8.20 28.49
CA ILE A 132 28.04 -9.55 28.99
C ILE A 132 29.45 -9.67 29.60
N PRO A 133 30.53 -9.16 28.97
CA PRO A 133 31.89 -9.28 29.52
C PRO A 133 32.08 -8.63 30.90
N PHE A 134 31.20 -7.69 31.27
CA PHE A 134 31.25 -6.95 32.53
C PHE A 134 30.32 -7.52 33.60
N LEU A 135 29.68 -8.66 33.36
CA LEU A 135 28.79 -9.32 34.32
C LEU A 135 29.57 -10.35 35.12
N ASN A 136 29.64 -10.17 36.44
CA ASN A 136 30.35 -11.10 37.34
C ASN A 136 29.49 -12.31 37.77
N SER A 137 28.20 -12.33 37.41
CA SER A 137 27.27 -13.39 37.81
C SER A 137 26.88 -14.26 36.62
N TYR A 138 27.09 -15.58 36.76
CA TYR A 138 26.66 -16.58 35.78
C TYR A 138 25.15 -16.53 35.52
N THR A 139 24.32 -16.26 36.55
CA THR A 139 22.86 -16.17 36.38
C THR A 139 22.48 -14.95 35.53
N LEU A 140 23.14 -13.81 35.73
CA LEU A 140 22.91 -12.60 34.93
C LEU A 140 23.40 -12.77 33.49
N GLN A 141 24.53 -13.45 33.28
CA GLN A 141 25.03 -13.78 31.94
C GLN A 141 24.03 -14.66 31.18
N ASN A 142 23.55 -15.74 31.80
CA ASN A 142 22.54 -16.60 31.20
C ASN A 142 21.24 -15.86 30.89
N ARG A 143 20.80 -14.98 31.80
CA ARG A 143 19.63 -14.13 31.57
C ARG A 143 19.81 -13.20 30.37
N ALA A 144 20.97 -12.55 30.25
CA ALA A 144 21.31 -11.72 29.10
C ALA A 144 21.29 -12.51 27.78
N ILE A 145 21.87 -13.72 27.77
CA ILE A 145 21.88 -14.60 26.60
C ILE A 145 20.45 -15.00 26.20
N ASN A 146 19.59 -15.32 27.17
CA ASN A 146 18.20 -15.66 26.91
C ASN A 146 17.42 -14.49 26.31
N TYR A 147 17.58 -13.28 26.86
CA TYR A 147 16.98 -12.07 26.29
C TYR A 147 17.48 -11.77 24.88
N MET A 148 18.79 -11.95 24.61
CA MET A 148 19.33 -11.81 23.26
C MET A 148 18.70 -12.80 22.26
N ARG A 149 18.50 -14.06 22.66
CA ARG A 149 17.79 -15.05 21.83
C ARG A 149 16.36 -14.63 21.54
N GLU A 150 15.65 -14.09 22.52
CA GLU A 150 14.29 -13.58 22.33
C GLU A 150 14.25 -12.36 21.40
N ILE A 151 15.20 -11.43 21.54
CA ILE A 151 15.35 -10.30 20.61
C ILE A 151 15.57 -10.80 19.18
N ASN A 152 16.42 -11.81 18.97
CA ASN A 152 16.68 -12.36 17.64
C ASN A 152 15.44 -12.99 17.00
N ARG A 153 14.65 -13.77 17.76
CA ARG A 153 13.37 -14.32 17.27
C ARG A 153 12.39 -13.23 16.82
N ASN A 154 12.40 -12.10 17.53
CA ASN A 154 11.57 -10.96 17.20
C ASN A 154 12.08 -10.20 15.96
N ILE A 155 13.40 -10.09 15.79
CA ILE A 155 14.01 -9.59 14.55
C ILE A 155 13.62 -10.47 13.35
N GLU A 156 13.70 -11.79 13.48
CA GLU A 156 13.27 -12.74 12.44
C GLU A 156 11.79 -12.54 12.09
N THR A 157 10.93 -12.38 13.10
CA THR A 157 9.50 -12.10 12.90
C THR A 157 9.29 -10.79 12.12
N ILE A 158 10.04 -9.74 12.44
CA ILE A 158 9.97 -8.47 11.73
C ILE A 158 10.41 -8.63 10.26
N LEU A 159 11.47 -9.39 10.00
CA LEU A 159 11.97 -9.63 8.65
C LEU A 159 10.92 -10.35 7.79
N ILE A 160 10.24 -11.37 8.33
CA ILE A 160 9.14 -12.06 7.65
C ILE A 160 8.06 -11.05 7.21
N TYR A 161 7.63 -10.16 8.12
CA TYR A 161 6.62 -9.15 7.76
C TYR A 161 7.12 -8.10 6.77
N GLN A 162 8.42 -7.77 6.77
CA GLN A 162 9.00 -6.88 5.75
C GLN A 162 8.97 -7.53 4.36
N ASP A 163 9.27 -8.83 4.28
CA ASP A 163 9.25 -9.60 3.02
C ASP A 163 7.82 -9.75 2.50
N GLU A 164 6.86 -10.07 3.37
CA GLU A 164 5.43 -10.13 3.01
C GLU A 164 4.90 -8.78 2.48
N LEU A 165 5.29 -7.67 3.11
CA LEU A 165 4.95 -6.33 2.63
C LEU A 165 5.61 -6.01 1.28
N GLU A 166 6.83 -6.47 1.05
CA GLU A 166 7.51 -6.29 -0.23
C GLU A 166 6.82 -7.05 -1.36
N VAL A 167 6.46 -8.31 -1.13
CA VAL A 167 5.68 -9.12 -2.08
C VAL A 167 4.37 -8.41 -2.42
N ARG A 168 3.66 -7.89 -1.41
CA ARG A 168 2.43 -7.11 -1.60
C ARG A 168 2.66 -5.84 -2.40
N ILE A 169 3.72 -5.08 -2.12
CA ILE A 169 4.07 -3.85 -2.87
C ILE A 169 4.31 -4.18 -4.34
N ASN A 170 5.05 -5.26 -4.62
CA ASN A 170 5.34 -5.71 -5.98
C ASN A 170 4.07 -6.14 -6.71
N TYR A 171 3.21 -6.92 -6.08
CA TYR A 171 1.90 -7.28 -6.62
C TYR A 171 1.04 -6.04 -6.95
N LEU A 172 0.98 -5.07 -6.04
CA LEU A 172 0.24 -3.82 -6.26
C LEU A 172 0.83 -2.98 -7.41
N ASN A 173 2.16 -2.92 -7.53
CA ASN A 173 2.81 -2.23 -8.63
C ASN A 173 2.50 -2.89 -9.98
N ASN A 174 2.53 -4.22 -10.05
CA ASN A 174 2.17 -4.97 -11.26
C ASN A 174 0.71 -4.73 -11.65
N THR A 175 -0.21 -4.80 -10.68
CA THR A 175 -1.62 -4.45 -10.88
C THR A 175 -1.78 -3.03 -11.42
N MET A 176 -1.06 -2.06 -10.84
CA MET A 176 -1.10 -0.67 -11.26
C MET A 176 -0.55 -0.48 -12.68
N GLN A 177 0.46 -1.24 -13.08
CA GLN A 177 0.97 -1.22 -14.46
C GLN A 177 -0.09 -1.72 -15.45
N GLU A 178 -0.78 -2.82 -15.14
CA GLU A 178 -1.87 -3.33 -15.97
C GLU A 178 -3.02 -2.32 -16.09
N TYR A 179 -3.44 -1.71 -14.98
CA TYR A 179 -4.48 -0.68 -15.00
C TYR A 179 -4.05 0.52 -15.85
N ARG A 180 -2.79 0.95 -15.76
CA ARG A 180 -2.24 2.03 -16.59
C ARG A 180 -2.15 1.63 -18.07
N ARG A 181 -1.88 0.36 -18.39
CA ARG A 181 -1.91 -0.16 -19.76
C ARG A 181 -3.31 -0.07 -20.32
N VAL A 182 -4.31 -0.64 -19.64
CA VAL A 182 -5.72 -0.63 -20.06
C VAL A 182 -6.25 0.79 -20.21
N LEU A 183 -5.90 1.70 -19.31
CA LEU A 183 -6.31 3.11 -19.43
C LEU A 183 -5.82 3.78 -20.72
N ARG A 184 -4.66 3.36 -21.27
CA ARG A 184 -4.12 3.90 -22.53
C ARG A 184 -4.85 3.37 -23.76
N GLU A 185 -5.52 2.23 -23.67
CA GLU A 185 -6.33 1.66 -24.75
C GLU A 185 -7.63 2.42 -24.97
N ILE A 186 -8.10 3.19 -23.97
CA ILE A 186 -9.33 3.99 -24.09
C ILE A 186 -9.10 5.14 -25.10
N PRO A 187 -9.85 5.20 -26.21
CA PRO A 187 -9.74 6.30 -27.16
C PRO A 187 -10.04 7.64 -26.47
N ARG A 188 -9.17 8.63 -26.70
CA ARG A 188 -9.21 9.95 -26.02
C ARG A 188 -9.02 9.90 -24.49
N TYR A 189 -8.19 8.99 -23.99
CA TYR A 189 -7.82 8.92 -22.56
C TYR A 189 -7.40 10.27 -21.92
N HIS A 190 -6.92 11.23 -22.71
CA HIS A 190 -6.54 12.57 -22.27
C HIS A 190 -7.75 13.44 -21.93
N GLU A 191 -8.90 13.26 -22.59
CA GLU A 191 -10.16 13.96 -22.31
C GLU A 191 -10.71 13.55 -20.93
N LEU A 192 -10.47 12.31 -20.50
CA LEU A 192 -10.76 11.85 -19.14
C LEU A 192 -9.96 12.62 -18.06
N ARG A 193 -8.91 13.37 -18.42
CA ARG A 193 -8.14 14.17 -17.44
C ARG A 193 -8.90 15.43 -17.04
N GLU A 194 -9.80 15.94 -17.89
CA GLU A 194 -10.56 17.17 -17.62
C GLU A 194 -11.80 16.93 -16.74
N GLU A 195 -12.34 15.70 -16.70
CA GLU A 195 -13.54 15.38 -15.89
C GLU A 195 -13.31 15.43 -14.37
N MET A 196 -12.09 15.15 -13.89
CA MET A 196 -11.76 15.34 -12.46
C MET A 196 -11.87 16.80 -12.02
N TYR A 197 -11.69 17.75 -12.95
CA TYR A 197 -11.82 19.17 -12.66
C TYR A 197 -13.29 19.57 -12.56
N ASN A 198 -14.16 18.99 -13.39
CA ASN A 198 -15.58 19.31 -13.41
C ASN A 198 -16.37 18.65 -12.26
N GLN A 199 -15.99 17.45 -11.80
CA GLN A 199 -16.66 16.81 -10.65
C GLN A 199 -16.28 17.44 -9.29
N LEU A 200 -15.22 18.24 -9.22
CA LEU A 200 -14.83 19.00 -8.01
C LEU A 200 -15.49 20.39 -7.94
N ILE A 201 -16.24 20.78 -8.98
CA ILE A 201 -16.92 22.08 -9.10
C ILE A 201 -18.40 21.83 -9.42
N GLU A 202 -19.08 20.98 -8.65
CA GLU A 202 -20.54 21.11 -8.50
C GLU A 202 -20.80 21.84 -7.18
N PRO A 203 -21.47 23.01 -7.20
CA PRO A 203 -21.82 23.70 -5.98
C PRO A 203 -22.82 22.83 -5.20
N ARG A 204 -22.63 22.74 -3.87
CA ARG A 204 -23.67 22.25 -2.97
C ARG A 204 -24.90 23.11 -3.21
N VAL A 205 -25.95 22.51 -3.77
CA VAL A 205 -27.27 23.12 -3.77
C VAL A 205 -27.76 23.05 -2.32
N ASP A 206 -27.59 24.15 -1.59
CA ASP A 206 -28.31 24.40 -0.35
C ASP A 206 -29.79 24.56 -0.71
N ASN A 207 -30.57 23.50 -0.52
CA ASN A 207 -32.02 23.61 -0.48
C ASN A 207 -32.43 24.18 0.87
N THR A 208 -32.30 25.50 1.01
CA THR A 208 -33.12 26.27 1.95
C THR A 208 -34.37 26.75 1.22
N GLU A 209 -35.46 26.00 1.35
CA GLU A 209 -36.83 26.53 1.26
C GLU A 209 -37.46 26.19 2.62
N LYS A 210 -37.52 27.16 3.54
CA LYS A 210 -38.66 28.07 3.75
C LYS A 210 -39.97 27.29 3.89
N ASP A 211 -40.38 27.12 5.13
CA ASP A 211 -41.66 27.63 5.62
C ASP A 211 -41.42 28.32 6.97
#